data_AF-A0A0T7AP84-F1
#
_entry.id   AF-A0A0T7AP84-F1
#
_cell.length_a   1.000
_cell.length_b   1.000
_cell.length_c   1.000
_cell.angle_alpha   90.00
_cell.angle_beta   90.00
_cell.angle_gamma   90.00
#
_symmetry.space_group_name_H-M   'P 1'
#
loop_
_entity.id
_entity.type
_entity.pdbx_description
1 polymer ?
#
loop_
_entity_poly.entity_id
_entity_poly.type
_entity_poly.pdbx_seq_one_letter_code
_entity_poly.pdbx_strand_id
1 'polypeptide(L)'
;MTQQLMLNFGLGEVVQRETKIRRRAFTLPDGDATIATPQDRLAKRNRTIAARYYYWTEIKRRRFDDVMKILSDYEFFVGDRTIQNALVDQDKLLHSLLEQRPAARKLAKLFPGFEWH
;
A
#
# COMPACT_ATOMS: atom_id res chain seq x y z
N MET A 1 -47.35 -6.46 -44.74
CA MET A 1 -47.78 -7.08 -43.48
C MET A 1 -46.56 -7.17 -42.57
N THR A 2 -46.51 -6.38 -41.50
CA THR A 2 -45.46 -6.46 -40.50
C THR A 2 -46.17 -6.53 -39.16
N GLN A 3 -46.26 -7.75 -38.62
CA GLN A 3 -46.90 -7.98 -37.33
C GLN A 3 -45.96 -7.50 -36.23
N GLN A 4 -46.33 -6.42 -35.56
CA GLN A 4 -45.64 -5.95 -34.37
C GLN A 4 -46.20 -6.74 -33.17
N LEU A 5 -45.42 -7.71 -32.67
CA LEU A 5 -45.75 -8.43 -31.44
C LEU A 5 -45.73 -7.44 -30.27
N MET A 6 -46.90 -7.10 -29.75
CA MET A 6 -47.02 -6.37 -28.49
C MET A 6 -46.81 -7.36 -27.35
N LEU A 7 -45.65 -7.27 -26.69
CA LEU A 7 -45.43 -7.93 -25.41
C LEU A 7 -46.27 -7.22 -24.34
N ASN A 8 -47.42 -7.79 -24.02
CA ASN A 8 -48.24 -7.37 -22.87
C ASN A 8 -47.52 -7.77 -21.57
N PHE A 9 -46.61 -6.93 -21.10
CA PHE A 9 -46.15 -7.01 -19.72
C PHE A 9 -47.28 -6.53 -18.81
N GLY A 10 -47.90 -7.47 -18.09
CA GLY A 10 -48.85 -7.16 -17.01
C GLY A 10 -48.15 -6.41 -15.90
N LEU A 11 -48.11 -5.09 -16.00
CA LEU A 11 -47.64 -4.21 -14.93
C LEU A 11 -48.69 -4.20 -13.83
N GLY A 12 -48.58 -5.14 -12.88
CA GLY A 12 -49.16 -4.95 -11.56
C GLY A 12 -48.64 -3.65 -10.96
N GLU A 13 -49.46 -2.97 -10.15
CA GLU A 13 -49.13 -1.66 -9.58
C GLU A 13 -47.71 -1.67 -8.98
N VAL A 14 -46.87 -0.76 -9.47
CA VAL A 14 -45.52 -0.56 -8.97
C VAL A 14 -45.66 0.05 -7.58
N VAL A 15 -45.66 -0.79 -6.54
CA VAL A 15 -45.52 -0.34 -5.15
C VAL A 15 -44.23 0.47 -5.06
N GLN A 16 -44.37 1.78 -4.82
CA GLN A 16 -43.24 2.68 -4.61
C GLN A 16 -42.52 2.26 -3.33
N ARG A 17 -41.49 1.43 -3.48
CA ARG A 17 -40.59 1.07 -2.39
C ARG A 17 -39.63 2.24 -2.24
N GLU A 18 -39.86 3.10 -1.26
CA GLU A 18 -38.86 4.11 -0.88
C GLU A 18 -37.61 3.39 -0.37
N THR A 19 -36.65 3.16 -1.25
CA THR A 19 -35.33 2.72 -0.84
C THR A 19 -34.61 3.94 -0.25
N LYS A 20 -34.60 4.05 1.08
CA LYS A 20 -33.71 4.99 1.78
C LYS A 20 -32.26 4.60 1.45
N ILE A 21 -31.68 5.25 0.43
CA ILE A 21 -30.26 5.12 0.09
C ILE A 21 -29.48 5.64 1.30
N ARG A 22 -29.05 4.73 2.17
CA ARG A 22 -28.13 5.04 3.28
C ARG A 22 -26.77 5.33 2.66
N ARG A 23 -26.54 6.59 2.27
CA ARG A 23 -25.21 7.07 1.91
C ARG A 23 -24.35 6.96 3.17
N ARG A 24 -23.51 5.93 3.26
CA ARG A 24 -22.46 5.90 4.29
C ARG A 24 -21.64 7.18 4.09
N ALA A 25 -21.38 7.92 5.16
CA ALA A 25 -20.44 9.03 5.08
C ALA A 25 -19.13 8.46 4.51
N PHE A 26 -18.63 9.05 3.43
CA PHE A 26 -17.34 8.68 2.88
C PHE A 26 -16.29 9.14 3.89
N THR A 27 -15.90 8.25 4.80
CA THR A 27 -14.80 8.50 5.72
C THR A 27 -13.53 8.49 4.87
N LEU A 28 -12.96 9.67 4.62
CA LEU A 28 -11.60 9.74 4.10
C LEU A 28 -10.70 8.96 5.06
N PRO A 29 -9.81 8.08 4.55
CA PRO A 29 -8.82 7.48 5.40
C PRO A 29 -7.99 8.60 6.04
N ASP A 30 -7.78 8.52 7.34
CA ASP A 30 -6.91 9.45 8.04
C ASP A 30 -5.49 9.18 7.55
N GLY A 31 -5.07 9.95 6.55
CA GLY A 31 -3.74 9.87 5.98
C GLY A 31 -2.71 10.29 7.02
N ASP A 32 -1.44 9.98 6.76
CA ASP A 32 -0.38 10.53 7.59
C ASP A 32 -0.27 12.04 7.33
N ALA A 33 -0.82 12.84 8.25
CA ALA A 33 -0.88 14.29 8.17
C ALA A 33 0.51 14.95 8.11
N THR A 34 1.59 14.21 8.42
CA THR A 34 2.97 14.70 8.29
C THR A 34 3.45 14.77 6.85
N ILE A 35 2.73 14.15 5.90
CA ILE A 35 3.09 14.10 4.49
C ILE A 35 2.43 15.26 3.72
N ALA A 36 2.98 16.47 3.87
CA ALA A 36 2.46 17.63 3.16
C ALA A 36 3.08 17.75 1.75
N THR A 37 4.41 17.58 1.65
CA THR A 37 5.17 17.88 0.44
C THR A 37 5.55 16.61 -0.37
N PRO A 38 5.90 16.76 -1.66
CA PRO A 38 6.51 15.67 -2.43
C PRO A 38 7.79 15.12 -1.77
N GLN A 39 8.59 16.00 -1.16
CA GLN A 39 9.80 15.64 -0.44
C GLN A 39 9.49 14.76 0.77
N ASP A 40 8.43 15.06 1.53
CA ASP A 40 7.99 14.22 2.65
C ASP A 40 7.56 12.82 2.19
N ARG A 41 6.88 12.74 1.03
CA ARG A 41 6.53 11.45 0.42
C ARG A 41 7.76 10.65 0.06
N LEU A 42 8.76 11.29 -0.57
CA LEU A 42 10.01 10.65 -0.93
C LEU A 42 10.81 10.21 0.31
N ALA A 43 10.86 11.05 1.34
CA ALA A 43 11.53 10.73 2.60
C ALA A 43 10.86 9.51 3.27
N LYS A 44 9.52 9.50 3.37
CA LYS A 44 8.78 8.36 3.92
C LYS A 44 8.99 7.08 3.09
N ARG A 45 8.98 7.19 1.76
CA ARG A 45 9.29 6.07 0.86
C ARG A 45 10.69 5.53 1.14
N ASN A 46 11.71 6.39 1.13
CA ASN A 46 13.11 5.99 1.33
C ASN A 46 13.30 5.33 2.70
N ARG A 47 12.70 5.90 3.75
CA ARG A 47 12.68 5.33 5.10
C ARG A 47 12.07 3.92 5.12
N THR A 48 10.99 3.74 4.37
CA THR A 48 10.30 2.44 4.27
C THR A 48 11.11 1.43 3.46
N ILE A 49 11.77 1.86 2.37
CA ILE A 49 12.70 1.02 1.60
C ILE A 49 13.78 0.44 2.51
N ALA A 50 14.40 1.26 3.36
CA ALA A 50 15.43 0.79 4.29
C ALA A 50 14.90 -0.24 5.30
N ALA A 51 13.69 -0.02 5.84
CA ALA A 51 13.05 -0.96 6.74
C ALA A 51 12.68 -2.30 6.05
N ARG A 52 12.22 -2.25 4.79
CA ARG A 52 11.91 -3.43 3.98
C ARG A 52 13.16 -4.20 3.60
N TYR A 53 14.23 -3.49 3.24
CA TYR A 53 15.54 -4.09 3.00
C TYR A 53 16.01 -4.88 4.24
N TYR A 54 16.00 -4.24 5.42
CA TYR A 54 16.32 -4.90 6.69
C TYR A 54 15.47 -6.16 6.93
N TYR A 55 14.16 -6.09 6.72
CA TYR A 55 13.29 -7.25 6.90
C TYR A 55 13.66 -8.41 5.97
N TRP A 56 13.92 -8.13 4.70
CA TRP A 56 14.26 -9.17 3.75
C TRP A 56 15.64 -9.79 4.02
N THR A 57 16.65 -8.99 4.38
CA THR A 57 18.01 -9.49 4.64
C THR A 57 18.18 -10.11 6.01
N GLU A 58 17.60 -9.53 7.06
CA GLU A 58 17.85 -9.97 8.45
C GLU A 58 16.79 -10.94 8.97
N ILE A 59 15.51 -10.70 8.66
CA ILE A 59 14.42 -11.53 9.16
C ILE A 59 14.16 -12.69 8.20
N LYS A 60 14.04 -12.43 6.90
CA LYS A 60 13.81 -13.47 5.88
C LYS A 60 15.07 -14.07 5.29
N ARG A 61 16.25 -13.50 5.59
CA ARG A 61 17.57 -13.98 5.15
C ARG A 61 17.67 -14.22 3.64
N ARG A 62 17.15 -13.28 2.85
CA ARG A 62 17.27 -13.26 1.39
C ARG A 62 18.62 -12.65 0.98
N ARG A 63 19.19 -13.13 -0.13
CA ARG A 63 20.40 -12.58 -0.73
C ARG A 63 20.13 -11.21 -1.35
N PHE A 64 21.16 -10.38 -1.41
CA PHE A 64 21.08 -9.01 -1.91
C PHE A 64 20.37 -8.89 -3.26
N ASP A 65 20.75 -9.68 -4.26
CA ASP A 65 20.16 -9.58 -5.61
C ASP A 65 18.64 -9.85 -5.63
N ASP A 66 18.18 -10.81 -4.82
CA ASP A 66 16.76 -11.09 -4.70
C ASP A 66 16.05 -9.95 -3.97
N VAL A 67 16.65 -9.39 -2.91
CA VAL A 67 16.08 -8.26 -2.19
C VAL A 67 15.94 -7.05 -3.11
N MET A 68 16.95 -6.75 -3.92
CA MET A 68 16.89 -5.65 -4.88
C MET A 68 15.72 -5.83 -5.86
N LYS A 69 15.55 -7.03 -6.44
CA LYS A 69 14.40 -7.33 -7.30
C LYS A 69 13.06 -7.24 -6.58
N ILE A 70 12.97 -7.74 -5.34
CA ILE A 70 11.73 -7.66 -4.55
C ILE A 70 11.33 -6.19 -4.33
N LEU A 71 12.28 -5.36 -3.88
CA LEU A 71 12.03 -3.95 -3.60
C LEU A 71 11.70 -3.17 -4.89
N SER A 72 12.46 -3.43 -5.96
CA SER A 72 12.37 -2.75 -7.25
C SER A 72 11.07 -3.11 -7.99
N ASP A 73 10.80 -4.40 -8.19
CA ASP A 73 9.75 -4.88 -9.10
C ASP A 73 8.39 -5.15 -8.42
N TYR A 74 8.38 -5.44 -7.11
CA TYR A 74 7.17 -5.94 -6.43
C TYR A 74 6.64 -5.02 -5.34
N GLU A 75 7.50 -4.21 -4.69
CA GLU A 75 7.09 -3.36 -3.57
C GLU A 75 7.01 -1.87 -3.93
N PHE A 76 8.05 -1.31 -4.57
CA PHE A 76 8.16 0.13 -4.77
C PHE A 76 8.08 0.59 -6.22
N PHE A 77 8.26 -0.31 -7.19
CA PHE A 77 8.18 -0.01 -8.63
C PHE A 77 9.13 1.13 -9.04
N VAL A 78 10.38 1.07 -8.56
CA VAL A 78 11.44 2.04 -8.86
C VAL A 78 12.73 1.30 -9.18
N GLY A 79 13.52 1.79 -10.12
CA GLY A 79 14.75 1.09 -10.52
C GLY A 79 15.78 0.96 -9.40
N ASP A 80 16.66 -0.04 -9.53
CA ASP A 80 17.63 -0.45 -8.51
C ASP A 80 18.50 0.70 -7.99
N ARG A 81 18.88 1.64 -8.87
CA ARG A 81 19.66 2.82 -8.47
C ARG A 81 18.92 3.69 -7.46
N THR A 82 17.60 3.80 -7.58
CA THR A 82 16.75 4.54 -6.63
C THR A 82 16.72 3.86 -5.28
N ILE A 83 16.61 2.52 -5.26
CA ILE A 83 16.67 1.72 -4.04
C ILE A 83 18.04 1.90 -3.37
N GLN A 84 19.14 1.76 -4.11
CA GLN A 84 20.49 1.95 -3.58
C GLN A 84 20.70 3.35 -2.98
N ASN A 85 20.29 4.40 -3.69
CA ASN A 85 20.39 5.76 -3.18
C ASN A 85 19.56 5.93 -1.89
N ALA A 86 18.35 5.37 -1.85
CA ALA A 86 17.53 5.41 -0.64
C ALA A 86 18.18 4.69 0.55
N LEU A 87 18.89 3.58 0.32
CA LEU A 87 19.63 2.87 1.36
C LEU A 87 20.79 3.71 1.89
N VAL A 88 21.57 4.34 1.00
CA VAL A 88 22.66 5.24 1.38
C VAL A 88 22.12 6.45 2.15
N ASP A 89 21.04 7.07 1.69
CA ASP A 89 20.41 8.22 2.36
C ASP A 89 19.86 7.86 3.75
N GLN A 90 19.47 6.59 3.96
CA GLN A 90 18.89 6.08 5.21
C GLN A 90 19.86 5.21 6.01
N ASP A 91 21.16 5.34 5.77
CA ASP A 91 22.22 4.56 6.40
C ASP A 91 22.12 4.55 7.94
N LYS A 92 21.91 5.72 8.56
CA LYS A 92 21.71 5.86 10.02
C LYS A 92 20.55 5.02 10.54
N LEU A 93 19.43 5.00 9.83
CA LEU A 93 18.28 4.19 10.20
C LEU A 93 18.62 2.71 10.06
N LEU A 94 19.23 2.31 8.93
CA LEU A 94 19.59 0.92 8.68
C LEU A 94 20.54 0.39 9.77
N HIS A 95 21.57 1.15 10.14
CA HIS A 95 22.45 0.83 11.26
C HIS A 95 21.68 0.64 12.57
N SER A 96 20.76 1.55 12.91
CA SER A 96 19.95 1.41 14.12
C SER A 96 19.07 0.16 14.13
N LEU A 97 18.58 -0.29 12.97
CA LEU A 97 17.80 -1.52 12.83
C LEU A 97 18.69 -2.76 12.98
N LEU A 98 19.90 -2.74 12.42
CA LEU A 98 20.90 -3.81 12.54
C LEU A 98 21.37 -4.00 13.98
N GLU A 99 21.51 -2.90 14.74
CA GLU A 99 21.88 -2.93 16.16
C GLU A 99 20.73 -3.44 17.03
N GLN A 100 19.53 -2.87 16.89
CA GLN A 100 18.39 -3.22 17.74
C GLN A 100 17.77 -4.58 17.41
N ARG A 101 18.01 -5.07 16.19
CA ARG A 101 17.42 -6.27 15.59
C ARG A 101 15.91 -6.44 15.89
N PRO A 102 15.06 -5.44 15.57
CA PRO A 102 13.65 -5.49 15.92
C PRO A 102 12.91 -6.62 15.19
N ALA A 103 12.04 -7.33 15.91
CA ALA A 103 11.17 -8.33 15.29
C ALA A 103 10.15 -7.70 14.33
N ALA A 104 9.64 -8.50 13.40
CA ALA A 104 8.71 -8.06 12.36
C ALA A 104 7.44 -7.36 12.90
N ARG A 105 6.94 -7.79 14.07
CA ARG A 105 5.81 -7.11 14.75
C ARG A 105 6.10 -5.65 15.12
N LYS A 106 7.34 -5.33 15.52
CA LYS A 106 7.74 -3.95 15.83
C LYS A 106 7.84 -3.13 14.55
N LEU A 107 8.33 -3.72 13.46
CA LEU A 107 8.33 -3.07 12.14
C LEU A 107 6.91 -2.77 11.65
N ALA A 108 5.96 -3.70 11.81
CA ALA A 108 4.55 -3.49 11.45
C ALA A 108 3.91 -2.29 12.17
N LYS A 109 4.30 -2.04 13.43
CA LYS A 109 3.84 -0.85 14.17
C LYS A 109 4.47 0.45 13.66
N LEU A 110 5.77 0.41 13.33
CA LEU A 110 6.53 1.59 12.89
C LEU A 110 6.26 1.95 11.42
N PHE A 111 5.98 0.95 10.59
CA PHE A 111 5.80 1.05 9.15
C PHE A 111 4.52 0.30 8.75
N PRO A 112 3.35 0.89 9.01
CA PRO A 112 2.07 0.31 8.63
C PRO A 112 1.92 0.29 7.10
N GLY A 113 1.07 -0.62 6.60
CA GLY A 113 0.75 -0.73 5.16
C GLY A 113 1.60 -1.74 4.38
N PHE A 114 2.50 -2.47 5.06
CA PHE A 114 3.26 -3.57 4.47
C PHE A 114 3.00 -4.86 5.26
N GLU A 115 3.12 -5.99 4.56
CA GLU A 115 3.05 -7.31 5.17
C GLU A 115 4.41 -7.70 5.79
N TRP A 116 4.40 -7.99 7.10
CA TRP A 116 5.60 -8.31 7.90
C TRP A 116 5.52 -9.72 8.53
N HIS A 117 4.84 -10.67 7.87
CA HIS A 117 4.63 -12.05 8.36
C HIS A 117 5.92 -12.84 8.62
#